data_AF-F6D2D8-F1
#
_entry.id   AF-F6D2D8-F1
#
_cell.length_a   1.000
_cell.length_b   1.000
_cell.length_c   1.000
_cell.angle_alpha   90.00
_cell.angle_beta   90.00
_cell.angle_gamma   90.00
#
_symmetry.space_group_name_H-M   'P 1'
#
loop_
_entity.id
_entity.type
_entity.pdbx_description
1 polymer ?
#
loop_
_entity_poly.entity_id
_entity_poly.type
_entity_poly.pdbx_seq_one_letter_code
_entity_poly.pdbx_strand_id
1 'polypeptide(L)'
;MQIIADVGGIPGKDCRGFCKYCYFRKVKGNDPLGCRYCSPGKVGCEKCTTGVRETKNEFIPPFMVVNSVQNSLMMGNYLENDLKVNISGGGDVSCYPYLQEVTSALNQWNLPIHLGYTSGKGIDNSKTAEDLMSQGVNEVTFTVFSTDPGLRKEWVGDPNPEEALKALKLFCESCEVHAASVIVPGVNDGEKLFETCSKLEEWGAKAFILMRFANFRNQGLILGNEPILEGVEPHSLNQFEELVRRVNDEFNLRVTGTPLCDPENDTPFAISKDKNKEYLDILSEIKSEATILTSKTAAPFIEKIIRNIGADDFVNVVAVDQDIGCLITQQDLENLDLKELKETVIFPGRAFVHNKMAEKVLTRDGVDRIVMRGPEKLSVDGEMSGTLTKEQVLKKELIAFEDLIEYINFFGVRKNK
;
A
#
# COMPACT_ATOMS: atom_id res chain seq x y z
N MET A 1 -15.00 12.21 -1.29
CA MET A 1 -14.16 12.28 -2.52
C MET A 1 -12.95 13.16 -2.22
N GLN A 2 -11.77 12.85 -2.75
CA GLN A 2 -10.56 13.64 -2.47
C GLN A 2 -9.94 14.21 -3.75
N ILE A 3 -9.53 15.48 -3.72
CA ILE A 3 -8.63 16.08 -4.70
C ILE A 3 -7.24 16.07 -4.11
N ILE A 4 -6.28 15.49 -4.83
CA ILE A 4 -4.90 15.42 -4.37
C ILE A 4 -4.21 16.76 -4.67
N ALA A 5 -3.70 17.39 -3.62
CA ALA A 5 -2.73 18.48 -3.69
C ALA A 5 -1.34 17.87 -3.52
N ASP A 6 -0.75 17.43 -4.64
CA ASP A 6 0.59 16.84 -4.64
C ASP A 6 1.64 17.92 -4.39
N VAL A 7 2.35 17.83 -3.27
CA VAL A 7 3.44 18.74 -2.90
C VAL A 7 4.80 18.24 -3.39
N GLY A 8 4.88 17.02 -3.96
CA GLY A 8 6.13 16.37 -4.32
C GLY A 8 6.93 15.95 -3.08
N GLY A 9 8.26 16.04 -3.17
CA GLY A 9 9.20 15.66 -2.14
C GLY A 9 9.90 14.31 -2.40
N ILE A 10 11.17 14.26 -2.02
CA ILE A 10 12.06 13.11 -2.16
C ILE A 10 12.26 12.47 -0.78
N PRO A 11 11.95 11.17 -0.60
CA PRO A 11 12.18 10.45 0.65
C PRO A 11 13.58 10.65 1.22
N GLY A 12 13.67 10.90 2.52
CA GLY A 12 14.92 11.16 3.23
C GLY A 12 15.43 12.59 3.08
N LYS A 13 15.51 13.14 1.86
CA LYS A 13 15.91 14.54 1.64
C LYS A 13 14.86 15.49 2.21
N ASP A 14 13.62 15.30 1.78
CA ASP A 14 12.47 16.14 2.10
C ASP A 14 11.65 15.57 3.28
N CYS A 15 12.30 14.75 4.11
CA CYS A 15 11.75 14.18 5.34
C CYS A 15 12.63 14.48 6.57
N ARG A 16 13.59 15.41 6.46
CA ARG A 16 14.65 15.66 7.47
C ARG A 16 15.45 14.40 7.86
N GLY A 17 15.78 13.58 6.87
CA GLY A 17 16.53 12.33 7.03
C GLY A 17 15.65 11.08 7.04
N PHE A 18 16.30 9.94 6.79
CA PHE A 18 15.63 8.64 6.80
C PHE A 18 15.36 8.14 8.21
N CYS A 19 14.19 7.54 8.44
CA CYS A 19 13.99 6.65 9.59
C CYS A 19 14.92 5.42 9.45
N LYS A 20 15.32 4.82 10.57
CA LYS A 20 16.19 3.63 10.58
C LYS A 20 15.62 2.49 9.73
N TYR A 21 14.30 2.32 9.75
CA TYR A 21 13.51 1.30 9.06
C TYR A 21 12.96 1.74 7.68
N CYS A 22 13.32 2.92 7.18
CA CYS A 22 12.77 3.43 5.92
C CYS A 22 13.21 2.56 4.73
N TYR A 23 12.26 2.09 3.92
CA TYR A 23 12.56 1.24 2.77
C TYR A 23 13.28 2.01 1.64
N PHE A 24 13.15 3.33 1.53
CA PHE A 24 13.95 4.11 0.58
C PHE A 24 15.41 4.30 1.02
N ARG A 25 15.73 3.97 2.28
CA ARG A 25 17.11 3.99 2.77
C ARG A 25 17.92 2.94 2.02
N LYS A 26 19.14 3.28 1.63
CA LYS A 26 20.08 2.42 0.87
C LYS A 26 19.64 2.06 -0.56
N VAL A 27 18.57 2.65 -1.11
CA VAL A 27 18.20 2.46 -2.53
C VAL A 27 19.36 2.89 -3.43
N LYS A 28 19.71 2.03 -4.38
CA LYS A 28 20.83 2.21 -5.32
C LYS A 28 20.40 1.83 -6.74
N GLY A 29 21.19 2.29 -7.71
CA GLY A 29 21.05 1.91 -9.11
C GLY A 29 19.88 2.57 -9.84
N ASN A 30 19.98 2.60 -11.17
CA ASN A 30 18.99 3.21 -12.06
C ASN A 30 18.39 2.20 -13.06
N ASP A 31 18.67 0.92 -12.87
CA ASP A 31 18.24 -0.10 -13.81
C ASP A 31 16.71 -0.25 -13.79
N PRO A 32 16.06 -0.28 -14.96
CA PRO A 32 14.63 -0.46 -15.06
C PRO A 32 14.23 -1.87 -14.64
N LEU A 33 13.25 -1.98 -13.74
CA LEU A 33 12.65 -3.28 -13.40
C LEU A 33 11.80 -3.85 -14.56
N GLY A 34 11.23 -2.95 -15.37
CA GLY A 34 10.14 -3.27 -16.31
C GLY A 34 8.77 -3.14 -15.64
N CYS A 35 7.74 -2.84 -16.42
CA CYS A 35 6.34 -2.82 -15.97
C CYS A 35 5.40 -2.76 -17.18
N ARG A 36 4.09 -2.79 -16.94
CA ARG A 36 3.06 -2.68 -17.98
C ARG A 36 3.10 -1.40 -18.85
N TYR A 37 3.69 -0.31 -18.37
CA TYR A 37 3.77 0.97 -19.10
C TYR A 37 5.03 1.09 -19.97
N CYS A 38 5.91 0.09 -19.95
CA CYS A 38 7.05 0.06 -20.85
C CYS A 38 6.58 -0.14 -22.28
N SER A 39 7.25 0.51 -23.24
CA SER A 39 6.97 0.28 -24.66
C SER A 39 7.25 -1.18 -25.05
N PRO A 40 6.55 -1.76 -26.04
CA PRO A 40 6.70 -3.18 -26.39
C PRO A 40 8.13 -3.61 -26.72
N GLY A 41 8.96 -2.73 -27.29
CA GLY A 41 10.34 -3.03 -27.69
C GLY A 41 11.42 -2.68 -26.66
N LYS A 42 11.09 -2.05 -25.53
CA LYS A 42 12.09 -1.49 -24.61
C LYS A 42 11.69 -1.72 -23.15
N VAL A 43 12.60 -2.30 -22.38
CA VAL A 43 12.48 -2.37 -20.92
C VAL A 43 12.85 -1.00 -20.34
N GLY A 44 11.95 -0.45 -19.52
CA GLY A 44 12.14 0.84 -18.87
C GLY A 44 11.17 1.91 -19.36
N CYS A 45 10.47 2.49 -18.40
CA CYS A 45 9.71 3.75 -18.52
C CYS A 45 9.93 4.54 -17.22
N GLU A 46 9.44 5.76 -17.15
CA GLU A 46 9.56 6.59 -15.94
C GLU A 46 9.07 5.88 -14.68
N LYS A 47 7.93 5.17 -14.75
CA LYS A 47 7.35 4.48 -13.59
C LYS A 47 8.27 3.43 -12.97
N CYS A 48 8.86 2.53 -13.76
CA CYS A 48 9.70 1.43 -13.25
C CYS A 48 11.20 1.78 -13.15
N THR A 49 11.57 3.02 -13.48
CA THR A 49 12.92 3.54 -13.30
C THR A 49 12.94 4.51 -12.13
N THR A 50 12.50 5.74 -12.34
CA THR A 50 12.61 6.81 -11.35
C THR A 50 11.38 6.95 -10.48
N GLY A 51 10.19 6.62 -10.99
CA GLY A 51 8.93 6.72 -10.25
C GLY A 51 8.91 5.84 -9.01
N VAL A 52 9.19 4.53 -9.16
CA VAL A 52 9.25 3.57 -8.04
C VAL A 52 10.35 3.89 -7.01
N ARG A 53 11.33 4.72 -7.36
CA ARG A 53 12.44 5.12 -6.46
C ARG A 53 12.21 6.49 -5.80
N GLU A 54 11.23 7.25 -6.27
CA GLU A 54 10.89 8.60 -5.78
C GLU A 54 12.06 9.60 -5.72
N THR A 55 13.05 9.47 -6.62
CA THR A 55 14.30 10.26 -6.55
C THR A 55 14.26 11.61 -7.28
N LYS A 56 13.15 11.97 -7.94
CA LYS A 56 13.11 13.11 -8.87
C LYS A 56 12.12 14.21 -8.51
N ASN A 57 11.13 13.93 -7.68
CA ASN A 57 10.04 14.85 -7.43
C ASN A 57 10.42 15.74 -6.24
N GLU A 58 11.16 16.82 -6.46
CA GLU A 58 11.40 17.81 -5.40
C GLU A 58 10.08 18.46 -4.95
N PHE A 59 10.10 19.14 -3.80
CA PHE A 59 8.95 19.89 -3.36
C PHE A 59 8.52 20.94 -4.40
N ILE A 60 7.23 20.91 -4.72
CA ILE A 60 6.61 21.74 -5.74
C ILE A 60 6.33 23.13 -5.15
N PRO A 61 6.53 24.24 -5.90
CA PRO A 61 6.18 25.58 -5.41
C PRO A 61 4.70 25.73 -5.05
N PRO A 62 4.34 26.52 -4.02
CA PRO A 62 2.97 26.58 -3.47
C PRO A 62 1.94 27.02 -4.51
N PHE A 63 2.27 27.99 -5.37
CA PHE A 63 1.36 28.44 -6.42
C PHE A 63 1.01 27.35 -7.44
N MET A 64 1.94 26.42 -7.73
CA MET A 64 1.67 25.32 -8.65
C MET A 64 0.72 24.30 -8.00
N VAL A 65 0.93 23.99 -6.72
CA VAL A 65 0.06 23.10 -5.93
C VAL A 65 -1.36 23.66 -5.84
N VAL A 66 -1.51 24.94 -5.50
CA VAL A 66 -2.82 25.59 -5.41
C VAL A 66 -3.50 25.61 -6.78
N ASN A 67 -2.78 25.99 -7.84
CA ASN A 67 -3.33 25.99 -9.20
C ASN A 67 -3.76 24.60 -9.69
N SER A 68 -3.04 23.52 -9.32
CA SER A 68 -3.45 22.16 -9.72
C SER A 68 -4.75 21.73 -9.06
N VAL A 69 -4.97 22.12 -7.81
CA VAL A 69 -6.25 21.89 -7.11
C VAL A 69 -7.35 22.74 -7.74
N GLN A 70 -7.09 24.02 -8.02
CA GLN A 70 -8.05 24.91 -8.67
C GLN A 70 -8.49 24.38 -10.04
N ASN A 71 -7.54 23.96 -10.88
CA ASN A 71 -7.83 23.38 -12.18
C ASN A 71 -8.67 22.10 -12.04
N SER A 72 -8.33 21.26 -11.06
CA SER A 72 -9.10 20.05 -10.77
C SER A 72 -10.54 20.41 -10.41
N LEU A 73 -10.74 21.37 -9.49
CA LEU A 73 -12.06 21.91 -9.10
C LEU A 73 -12.87 22.44 -10.30
N MET A 74 -12.24 23.15 -11.22
CA MET A 74 -12.92 23.70 -12.41
C MET A 74 -13.27 22.63 -13.46
N MET A 75 -12.48 21.57 -13.55
CA MET A 75 -12.68 20.50 -14.54
C MET A 75 -13.58 19.37 -14.05
N GLY A 76 -13.70 19.19 -12.74
CA GLY A 76 -14.49 18.10 -12.17
C GLY A 76 -15.95 18.47 -11.95
N ASN A 77 -16.84 17.52 -12.23
CA ASN A 77 -18.24 17.58 -11.84
C ASN A 77 -18.39 17.09 -10.39
N TYR A 78 -17.93 17.90 -9.43
CA TYR A 78 -18.05 17.57 -8.01
C TYR A 78 -19.44 17.94 -7.49
N LEU A 79 -20.14 16.97 -6.88
CA LEU A 79 -21.31 17.25 -6.04
C LEU A 79 -20.78 17.79 -4.71
N GLU A 80 -21.22 18.99 -4.32
CA GLU A 80 -20.57 19.87 -3.31
C GLU A 80 -20.37 19.25 -1.91
N ASN A 81 -21.04 18.16 -1.55
CA ASN A 81 -21.22 17.79 -0.14
C ASN A 81 -20.17 16.84 0.46
N ASP A 82 -19.19 16.32 -0.30
CA ASP A 82 -18.19 15.36 0.22
C ASP A 82 -16.77 15.58 -0.34
N LEU A 83 -16.44 16.80 -0.76
CA LEU A 83 -15.14 17.11 -1.37
C LEU A 83 -14.11 17.55 -0.32
N LYS A 84 -12.97 16.87 -0.27
CA LYS A 84 -11.83 17.20 0.61
C LYS A 84 -10.55 17.37 -0.22
N VAL A 85 -9.67 18.28 0.18
CA VAL A 85 -8.33 18.39 -0.41
C VAL A 85 -7.36 17.55 0.41
N ASN A 86 -6.72 16.57 -0.21
CA ASN A 86 -5.69 15.73 0.42
C ASN A 86 -4.31 16.27 0.00
N ILE A 87 -3.63 16.94 0.93
CA ILE A 87 -2.25 17.40 0.75
C ILE A 87 -1.32 16.21 1.02
N SER A 88 -0.65 15.73 -0.02
CA SER A 88 0.20 14.54 0.02
C SER A 88 1.40 14.70 -0.90
N GLY A 89 2.39 13.83 -0.77
CA GLY A 89 3.61 13.86 -1.59
C GLY A 89 4.52 12.67 -1.30
N GLY A 90 5.65 12.58 -2.00
CA GLY A 90 6.69 11.58 -1.71
C GLY A 90 7.51 11.94 -0.46
N GLY A 91 7.58 13.23 -0.14
CA GLY A 91 8.18 13.73 1.11
C GLY A 91 7.21 13.71 2.30
N ASP A 92 7.71 14.05 3.48
CA ASP A 92 6.86 14.27 4.65
C ASP A 92 6.19 15.64 4.52
N VAL A 93 4.85 15.72 4.53
CA VAL A 93 4.17 17.00 4.32
C VAL A 93 4.45 18.00 5.43
N SER A 94 4.78 17.56 6.65
CA SER A 94 5.22 18.47 7.72
C SER A 94 6.56 19.14 7.43
N CYS A 95 7.38 18.53 6.57
CA CYS A 95 8.66 19.09 6.14
C CYS A 95 8.52 20.02 4.92
N TYR A 96 7.33 20.13 4.33
CA TYR A 96 7.09 21.01 3.19
C TYR A 96 7.18 22.48 3.63
N PRO A 97 8.13 23.29 3.09
CA PRO A 97 8.39 24.64 3.60
C PRO A 97 7.21 25.61 3.50
N TYR A 98 6.30 25.36 2.56
CA TYR A 98 5.16 26.23 2.27
C TYR A 98 3.83 25.60 2.70
N LEU A 99 3.84 24.66 3.65
CA LEU A 99 2.63 23.97 4.09
C LEU A 99 1.55 24.94 4.56
N GLN A 100 1.90 25.89 5.45
CA GLN A 100 0.97 26.90 5.95
C GLN A 100 0.44 27.85 4.85
N GLU A 101 1.25 28.14 3.83
CA GLU A 101 0.83 28.97 2.69
C GLU A 101 -0.21 28.23 1.85
N VAL A 102 0.04 26.95 1.55
CA VAL A 102 -0.89 26.11 0.80
C VAL A 102 -2.18 25.89 1.57
N THR A 103 -2.12 25.50 2.85
CA THR A 103 -3.33 25.31 3.67
C THR A 103 -4.12 26.60 3.80
N SER A 104 -3.46 27.73 4.06
CA SER A 104 -4.14 29.04 4.12
C SER A 104 -4.79 29.44 2.80
N ALA A 105 -4.17 29.15 1.65
CA ALA A 105 -4.73 29.45 0.34
C ALA A 105 -5.95 28.55 0.04
N LEU A 106 -5.85 27.25 0.32
CA LEU A 106 -6.94 26.29 0.13
C LEU A 106 -8.12 26.57 1.05
N ASN A 107 -7.87 27.06 2.28
CA ASN A 107 -8.92 27.44 3.23
C ASN A 107 -9.83 28.56 2.70
N GLN A 108 -9.34 29.41 1.77
CA GLN A 108 -10.18 30.45 1.15
C GLN A 108 -11.34 29.88 0.32
N TRP A 109 -11.23 28.62 -0.10
CA TRP A 109 -12.29 27.90 -0.79
C TRP A 109 -13.23 27.16 0.17
N ASN A 110 -12.99 27.26 1.48
CA ASN A 110 -13.78 26.66 2.54
C ASN A 110 -13.94 25.14 2.39
N LEU A 111 -12.92 24.49 1.80
CA LEU A 111 -12.86 23.05 1.62
C LEU A 111 -12.14 22.41 2.82
N PRO A 112 -12.65 21.31 3.38
CA PRO A 112 -11.92 20.52 4.35
C PRO A 112 -10.56 20.06 3.80
N ILE A 113 -9.56 19.99 4.68
CA ILE A 113 -8.19 19.57 4.33
C ILE A 113 -7.81 18.31 5.10
N HIS A 114 -7.26 17.33 4.37
CA HIS A 114 -6.57 16.16 4.89
C HIS A 114 -5.07 16.31 4.67
N LEU A 115 -4.28 16.08 5.72
CA LEU A 115 -2.84 15.87 5.58
C LEU A 115 -2.57 14.38 5.35
N GLY A 116 -2.29 14.01 4.10
CA GLY A 116 -2.24 12.62 3.64
C GLY A 116 -1.07 11.78 4.15
N TYR A 117 0.03 12.42 4.56
CA TYR A 117 1.14 11.74 5.21
C TYR A 117 2.05 12.71 5.96
N THR A 118 2.10 12.59 7.28
CA THR A 118 3.09 13.29 8.11
C THR A 118 3.70 12.32 9.13
N SER A 119 5.01 12.41 9.38
CA SER A 119 5.62 11.79 10.57
C SER A 119 5.77 12.78 11.72
N GLY A 120 5.52 14.07 11.49
CA GLY A 120 5.68 15.14 12.48
C GLY A 120 7.09 15.70 12.62
N LYS A 121 8.10 15.15 11.92
CA LYS A 121 9.49 15.63 11.99
C LYS A 121 9.69 17.09 11.62
N GLY A 122 8.81 17.63 10.78
CA GLY A 122 8.83 19.03 10.36
C GLY A 122 8.16 19.97 11.35
N ILE A 123 7.53 19.45 12.41
CA ILE A 123 6.84 20.23 13.44
C ILE A 123 7.82 20.55 14.57
N ASP A 124 8.43 21.73 14.49
CA ASP A 124 9.36 22.23 15.51
C ASP A 124 8.65 22.85 16.72
N ASN A 125 7.36 23.14 16.60
CA ASN A 125 6.53 23.72 17.64
C ASN A 125 5.10 23.21 17.49
N SER A 126 4.51 22.65 18.54
CA SER A 126 3.16 22.10 18.50
C SER A 126 2.08 23.12 18.09
N LYS A 127 2.33 24.43 18.25
CA LYS A 127 1.46 25.50 17.76
C LYS A 127 1.20 25.40 16.25
N THR A 128 2.13 24.86 15.47
CA THR A 128 1.90 24.62 14.04
C THR A 128 0.68 23.73 13.80
N ALA A 129 0.38 22.78 14.68
CA ALA A 129 -0.85 21.98 14.57
C ALA A 129 -2.11 22.85 14.77
N GLU A 130 -2.12 23.73 15.76
CA GLU A 130 -3.23 24.68 15.99
C GLU A 130 -3.46 25.58 14.78
N ASP A 131 -2.37 26.14 14.24
CA ASP A 131 -2.43 27.00 13.06
C ASP A 131 -3.02 26.22 11.86
N LEU A 132 -2.57 24.99 11.61
CA LEU A 132 -3.08 24.14 10.52
C LEU A 132 -4.57 23.80 10.69
N MET A 133 -5.01 23.48 11.92
CA MET A 133 -6.42 23.23 12.21
C MET A 133 -7.28 24.47 12.00
N SER A 134 -6.78 25.64 12.40
CA SER A 134 -7.46 26.93 12.14
C SER A 134 -7.57 27.27 10.64
N GLN A 135 -6.73 26.62 9.81
CA GLN A 135 -6.72 26.72 8.35
C GLN A 135 -7.51 25.60 7.66
N GLY A 136 -8.39 24.89 8.39
CA GLY A 136 -9.32 23.92 7.79
C GLY A 136 -8.79 22.48 7.69
N VAL A 137 -7.62 22.18 8.26
CA VAL A 137 -7.19 20.78 8.45
C VAL A 137 -8.11 20.12 9.46
N ASN A 138 -8.78 19.04 9.04
CA ASN A 138 -9.69 18.28 9.88
C ASN A 138 -9.45 16.76 9.85
N GLU A 139 -8.52 16.30 9.03
CA GLU A 139 -8.10 14.90 8.94
C GLU A 139 -6.58 14.83 8.80
N VAL A 140 -5.93 13.89 9.50
CA VAL A 140 -4.47 13.74 9.47
C VAL A 140 -4.09 12.26 9.48
N THR A 141 -3.29 11.86 8.49
CA THR A 141 -2.62 10.56 8.51
C THR A 141 -1.22 10.73 9.13
N PHE A 142 -1.02 10.21 10.33
CA PHE A 142 0.17 10.46 11.14
C PHE A 142 0.97 9.18 11.39
N THR A 143 2.21 9.12 10.91
CA THR A 143 3.13 8.01 11.21
C THR A 143 3.77 8.20 12.59
N VAL A 144 3.20 7.53 13.60
CA VAL A 144 3.59 7.71 15.00
C VAL A 144 4.86 6.95 15.39
N PHE A 145 5.08 5.75 14.81
CA PHE A 145 6.10 4.75 15.19
C PHE A 145 6.03 4.29 16.66
N SER A 146 6.08 5.23 17.61
CA SER A 146 5.87 5.05 19.04
C SER A 146 5.50 6.38 19.69
N THR A 147 4.73 6.36 20.78
CA THR A 147 4.50 7.53 21.65
C THR A 147 5.60 7.75 22.70
N ASP A 148 6.70 6.99 22.62
CA ASP A 148 7.92 7.20 23.38
C ASP A 148 8.85 8.18 22.63
N PRO A 149 9.11 9.39 23.17
CA PRO A 149 9.99 10.36 22.52
C PRO A 149 11.40 9.84 22.27
N GLY A 150 11.91 8.97 23.14
CA GLY A 150 13.23 8.36 23.00
C GLY A 150 13.30 7.44 21.77
N LEU A 151 12.29 6.59 21.60
CA LEU A 151 12.19 5.73 20.42
C LEU A 151 12.03 6.56 19.14
N ARG A 152 11.24 7.63 19.16
CA ARG A 152 11.13 8.53 18.00
C ARG A 152 12.46 9.18 17.65
N LYS A 153 13.17 9.74 18.64
CA LYS A 153 14.49 10.33 18.42
C LYS A 153 15.47 9.36 17.77
N GLU A 154 15.50 8.12 18.27
CA GLU A 154 16.42 7.11 17.80
C GLU A 154 16.04 6.52 16.44
N TRP A 155 14.78 6.08 16.28
CA TRP A 155 14.35 5.25 15.16
C TRP A 155 13.73 6.04 14.02
N VAL A 156 12.97 7.07 14.36
CA VAL A 156 12.40 8.00 13.38
C VAL A 156 13.49 9.00 12.98
N GLY A 157 14.43 9.34 13.85
CA GLY A 157 15.38 10.43 13.62
C GLY A 157 14.68 11.78 13.78
N ASP A 158 13.70 11.83 14.67
CA ASP A 158 12.90 13.02 14.95
C ASP A 158 13.75 14.06 15.70
N PRO A 159 13.93 15.29 15.16
CA PRO A 159 14.69 16.32 15.83
C PRO A 159 14.00 16.84 17.10
N ASN A 160 12.66 16.83 17.13
CA ASN A 160 11.84 17.43 18.20
C ASN A 160 10.66 16.49 18.56
N PRO A 161 10.93 15.28 19.08
CA PRO A 161 9.90 14.24 19.25
C PRO A 161 8.80 14.63 20.24
N GLU A 162 9.13 15.44 21.26
CA GLU A 162 8.13 15.95 22.20
C GLU A 162 7.14 16.90 21.52
N GLU A 163 7.60 17.77 20.62
CA GLU A 163 6.74 18.70 19.89
C GLU A 163 5.89 17.98 18.84
N ALA A 164 6.47 17.00 18.14
CA ALA A 164 5.74 16.14 17.21
C ALA A 164 4.61 15.35 17.91
N LEU A 165 4.87 14.81 19.11
CA LEU A 165 3.86 14.08 19.88
C LEU A 165 2.79 15.00 20.49
N LYS A 166 3.16 16.21 20.92
CA LYS A 166 2.17 17.23 21.32
C LYS A 166 1.26 17.62 20.15
N ALA A 167 1.84 17.81 18.96
CA ALA A 167 1.08 18.08 17.74
C ALA A 167 0.13 16.93 17.39
N LEU A 168 0.60 15.68 17.45
CA LEU A 168 -0.24 14.50 17.27
C LEU A 168 -1.42 14.50 18.26
N LYS A 169 -1.17 14.75 19.55
CA LYS A 169 -2.23 14.84 20.56
C LYS A 169 -3.26 15.92 20.21
N LEU A 170 -2.81 17.14 19.85
CA LEU A 170 -3.70 18.23 19.45
C LEU A 170 -4.55 17.86 18.22
N PHE A 171 -3.96 17.18 17.23
CA PHE A 171 -4.71 16.66 16.10
C PHE A 171 -5.73 15.61 16.52
N CYS A 172 -5.38 14.65 17.39
CA CYS A 172 -6.35 13.64 17.82
C CYS A 172 -7.55 14.25 18.57
N GLU A 173 -7.32 15.33 19.33
CA GLU A 173 -8.38 16.02 20.09
C GLU A 173 -9.34 16.83 19.20
N SER A 174 -8.92 17.23 18.00
CA SER A 174 -9.65 18.20 17.16
C SER A 174 -9.86 17.78 15.69
N CYS A 175 -9.24 16.69 15.26
CA CYS A 175 -9.29 16.17 13.89
C CYS A 175 -9.56 14.67 13.87
N GLU A 176 -9.94 14.16 12.71
CA GLU A 176 -9.92 12.73 12.42
C GLU A 176 -8.48 12.26 12.19
N VAL A 177 -7.87 11.62 13.18
CA VAL A 177 -6.51 11.09 13.06
C VAL A 177 -6.54 9.61 12.70
N HIS A 178 -5.87 9.28 11.59
CA HIS A 178 -5.52 7.91 11.22
C HIS A 178 -4.03 7.72 11.49
N ALA A 179 -3.71 7.05 12.60
CA ALA A 179 -2.33 6.77 12.94
C ALA A 179 -1.78 5.63 12.07
N ALA A 180 -0.47 5.60 11.86
CA ALA A 180 0.21 4.50 11.20
C ALA A 180 1.56 4.19 11.86
N SER A 181 2.00 2.93 11.83
CA SER A 181 3.30 2.53 12.38
C SER A 181 3.90 1.37 11.63
N VAL A 182 5.19 1.47 11.29
CA VAL A 182 5.99 0.31 10.86
C VAL A 182 6.39 -0.48 12.10
N ILE A 183 6.05 -1.75 12.12
CA ILE A 183 6.27 -2.65 13.26
C ILE A 183 7.57 -3.41 13.07
N VAL A 184 8.60 -2.99 13.81
CA VAL A 184 9.95 -3.54 13.81
C VAL A 184 10.10 -4.50 14.99
N PRO A 185 10.43 -5.78 14.73
CA PRO A 185 10.59 -6.78 15.78
C PRO A 185 11.61 -6.42 16.86
N GLY A 186 11.23 -6.61 18.12
CA GLY A 186 12.07 -6.31 19.29
C GLY A 186 12.23 -4.82 19.60
N VAL A 187 11.44 -3.95 18.97
CA VAL A 187 11.55 -2.49 19.11
C VAL A 187 10.21 -1.88 19.51
N ASN A 188 9.20 -2.01 18.64
CA ASN A 188 7.88 -1.41 18.83
C ASN A 188 6.73 -2.38 18.53
N ASP A 189 6.97 -3.68 18.68
CA ASP A 189 6.04 -4.79 18.44
C ASP A 189 5.50 -5.46 19.72
N GLY A 190 6.04 -5.09 20.88
CA GLY A 190 5.64 -5.57 22.21
C GLY A 190 4.94 -4.50 23.05
N GLU A 191 5.30 -4.38 24.33
CA GLU A 191 4.69 -3.43 25.28
C GLU A 191 4.61 -1.99 24.74
N LYS A 192 5.64 -1.54 24.02
CA LYS A 192 5.68 -0.21 23.39
C LYS A 192 4.59 0.02 22.35
N LEU A 193 4.13 -1.04 21.67
CA LEU A 193 2.98 -0.96 20.78
C LEU A 193 1.70 -0.70 21.58
N PHE A 194 1.46 -1.46 22.65
CA PHE A 194 0.28 -1.34 23.49
C PHE A 194 0.24 0.00 24.23
N GLU A 195 1.38 0.51 24.70
CA GLU A 195 1.50 1.88 25.22
C GLU A 195 1.15 2.95 24.16
N THR A 196 1.55 2.71 22.91
CA THR A 196 1.24 3.59 21.77
C THR A 196 -0.26 3.57 21.48
N CYS A 197 -0.86 2.39 21.37
CA CYS A 197 -2.31 2.23 21.17
C CYS A 197 -3.12 2.89 22.28
N SER A 198 -2.76 2.64 23.55
CA SER A 198 -3.45 3.19 24.71
C SER A 198 -3.48 4.73 24.69
N LYS A 199 -2.34 5.37 24.38
CA LYS A 199 -2.29 6.83 24.26
C LYS A 199 -3.02 7.36 23.03
N LEU A 200 -2.95 6.66 21.89
CA LEU A 200 -3.69 7.06 20.69
C LEU A 200 -5.20 7.03 20.95
N GLU A 201 -5.69 5.98 21.61
CA GLU A 201 -7.09 5.87 22.03
C GLU A 201 -7.46 6.97 23.04
N GLU A 202 -6.63 7.20 24.07
CA GLU A 202 -6.82 8.27 25.05
C GLU A 202 -6.93 9.64 24.39
N TRP A 203 -6.09 9.92 23.39
CA TRP A 203 -6.07 11.20 22.68
C TRP A 203 -7.21 11.32 21.65
N GLY A 204 -7.88 10.22 21.29
CA GLY A 204 -9.06 10.23 20.41
C GLY A 204 -8.80 9.87 18.95
N ALA A 205 -7.65 9.24 18.63
CA ALA A 205 -7.38 8.72 17.29
C ALA A 205 -8.49 7.75 16.83
N LYS A 206 -8.79 7.73 15.52
CA LYS A 206 -9.88 6.90 14.98
C LYS A 206 -9.40 5.55 14.47
N ALA A 207 -8.25 5.54 13.83
CA ALA A 207 -7.70 4.35 13.18
C ALA A 207 -6.21 4.19 13.49
N PHE A 208 -5.74 2.95 13.44
CA PHE A 208 -4.33 2.62 13.53
C PHE A 208 -3.92 1.56 12.51
N ILE A 209 -3.10 1.97 11.54
CA ILE A 209 -2.58 1.10 10.48
C ILE A 209 -1.23 0.55 10.92
N LEU A 210 -1.14 -0.76 11.10
CA LEU A 210 0.10 -1.48 11.34
C LEU A 210 0.72 -1.88 10.00
N MET A 211 1.98 -1.55 9.79
CA MET A 211 2.73 -1.92 8.59
C MET A 211 3.81 -2.92 8.97
N ARG A 212 3.79 -4.09 8.35
CA ARG A 212 4.82 -5.10 8.56
C ARG A 212 6.17 -4.57 8.08
N PHE A 213 7.18 -4.60 8.94
CA PHE A 213 8.53 -4.23 8.51
C PHE A 213 9.05 -5.18 7.43
N ALA A 214 9.54 -4.61 6.33
CA ALA A 214 10.24 -5.34 5.28
C ALA A 214 11.75 -5.14 5.44
N ASN A 215 12.49 -6.24 5.51
CA ASN A 215 13.94 -6.22 5.60
C ASN A 215 14.63 -6.89 4.41
N PHE A 216 13.93 -7.73 3.66
CA PHE A 216 14.45 -8.46 2.52
C PHE A 216 13.67 -8.20 1.23
N ARG A 217 14.25 -8.58 0.09
CA ARG A 217 13.76 -8.31 -1.27
C ARG A 217 12.47 -9.05 -1.59
N ASN A 218 12.29 -10.26 -1.05
CA ASN A 218 11.02 -10.99 -1.15
C ASN A 218 9.90 -10.39 -0.26
N GLN A 219 10.19 -9.36 0.54
CA GLN A 219 9.21 -8.65 1.36
C GLN A 219 8.89 -7.25 0.78
N GLY A 220 9.26 -7.00 -0.46
CA GLY A 220 9.00 -5.75 -1.18
C GLY A 220 10.20 -4.81 -1.36
N LEU A 221 11.39 -5.14 -0.85
CA LEU A 221 12.61 -4.35 -1.07
C LEU A 221 13.26 -4.63 -2.43
N ILE A 222 12.53 -4.35 -3.50
CA ILE A 222 12.91 -4.71 -4.88
C ILE A 222 13.95 -3.80 -5.52
N LEU A 223 14.54 -2.88 -4.74
CA LEU A 223 15.42 -1.81 -5.23
C LEU A 223 16.88 -1.98 -4.77
N GLY A 224 17.28 -3.22 -4.43
CA GLY A 224 18.67 -3.56 -4.09
C GLY A 224 19.16 -2.92 -2.78
N ASN A 225 18.23 -2.70 -1.86
CA ASN A 225 18.42 -1.98 -0.59
C ASN A 225 18.36 -2.89 0.65
N GLU A 226 18.21 -4.19 0.45
CA GLU A 226 18.25 -5.18 1.52
C GLU A 226 19.69 -5.49 2.02
N PRO A 227 19.87 -5.92 3.28
CA PRO A 227 18.92 -5.71 4.37
C PRO A 227 18.89 -4.23 4.79
N ILE A 228 17.74 -3.74 5.26
CA ILE A 228 17.64 -2.39 5.85
C ILE A 228 18.35 -2.38 7.21
N LEU A 229 18.05 -3.36 8.07
CA LEU A 229 18.61 -3.56 9.40
C LEU A 229 19.33 -4.91 9.49
N GLU A 230 20.59 -4.90 9.92
CA GLU A 230 21.34 -6.14 10.12
C GLU A 230 20.84 -6.87 11.37
N GLY A 231 20.73 -8.20 11.31
CA GLY A 231 20.37 -9.04 12.45
C GLY A 231 18.90 -8.99 12.88
N VAL A 232 18.04 -8.25 12.17
CA VAL A 232 16.60 -8.18 12.45
C VAL A 232 15.85 -9.07 11.47
N GLU A 233 15.19 -10.11 11.98
CA GLU A 233 14.28 -10.94 11.19
C GLU A 233 12.86 -10.38 11.34
N PRO A 234 12.18 -9.96 10.26
CA PRO A 234 10.79 -9.55 10.31
C PRO A 234 9.86 -10.63 10.86
N HIS A 235 8.71 -10.22 11.41
CA HIS A 235 7.60 -11.14 11.69
C HIS A 235 7.34 -12.03 10.49
N SER A 236 6.88 -13.27 10.68
CA SER A 236 6.18 -14.02 9.62
C SER A 236 4.81 -13.39 9.33
N LEU A 237 4.16 -13.80 8.24
CA LEU A 237 2.83 -13.27 7.88
C LEU A 237 1.80 -13.60 8.97
N ASN A 238 1.85 -14.83 9.49
CA ASN A 238 0.94 -15.28 10.55
C ASN A 238 1.17 -14.52 11.87
N GLN A 239 2.43 -14.36 12.30
CA GLN A 239 2.75 -13.59 13.52
C GLN A 239 2.26 -12.14 13.41
N PHE A 240 2.39 -11.54 12.23
CA PHE A 240 1.90 -10.19 12.00
C PHE A 240 0.37 -10.12 12.01
N GLU A 241 -0.32 -11.10 11.39
CA GLU A 241 -1.79 -11.19 11.44
C GLU A 241 -2.30 -11.29 12.88
N GLU A 242 -1.70 -12.18 13.68
CA GLU A 242 -2.05 -12.38 15.08
C GLU A 242 -1.87 -11.10 15.90
N LEU A 243 -0.77 -10.37 15.67
CA LEU A 243 -0.52 -9.09 16.31
C LEU A 243 -1.60 -8.06 15.97
N VAL A 244 -1.96 -7.94 14.69
CA VAL A 244 -3.00 -7.01 14.23
C VAL A 244 -4.34 -7.33 14.90
N ARG A 245 -4.74 -8.61 14.94
CA ARG A 245 -5.99 -9.05 15.60
C ARG A 245 -5.97 -8.77 17.09
N ARG A 246 -4.85 -9.05 17.76
CA ARG A 246 -4.71 -8.79 19.19
C ARG A 246 -4.86 -7.30 19.52
N VAL A 247 -4.23 -6.42 18.74
CA VAL A 247 -4.38 -4.97 18.92
C VAL A 247 -5.82 -4.52 18.67
N ASN A 248 -6.47 -5.06 17.63
CA ASN A 248 -7.88 -4.79 17.33
C ASN A 248 -8.83 -5.22 18.48
N ASP A 249 -8.54 -6.35 19.14
CA ASP A 249 -9.39 -6.88 20.20
C ASP A 249 -9.20 -6.13 21.54
N GLU A 250 -8.03 -5.53 21.76
CA GLU A 250 -7.68 -4.87 23.02
C GLU A 250 -8.02 -3.37 23.05
N PHE A 251 -8.11 -2.71 21.89
CA PHE A 251 -8.35 -1.27 21.78
C PHE A 251 -9.56 -0.97 20.91
N ASN A 252 -10.31 0.07 21.26
CA ASN A 252 -11.39 0.67 20.49
C ASN A 252 -10.87 1.62 19.40
N LEU A 253 -9.91 1.14 18.63
CA LEU A 253 -9.37 1.78 17.44
C LEU A 253 -9.79 0.97 16.21
N ARG A 254 -9.98 1.65 15.08
CA ARG A 254 -10.10 0.94 13.80
C ARG A 254 -8.71 0.43 13.37
N VAL A 255 -8.42 -0.85 13.62
CA VAL A 255 -7.08 -1.41 13.37
C VAL A 255 -7.03 -2.17 12.04
N THR A 256 -6.03 -1.87 11.21
CA THR A 256 -5.72 -2.63 9.99
C THR A 256 -4.24 -2.94 9.89
N GLY A 257 -3.90 -3.98 9.13
CA GLY A 257 -2.54 -4.41 8.84
C GLY A 257 -2.24 -4.42 7.35
N THR A 258 -1.00 -4.10 6.96
CA THR A 258 -0.51 -4.24 5.59
C THR A 258 0.80 -5.07 5.55
N PRO A 259 0.92 -6.04 4.62
CA PRO A 259 0.02 -6.35 3.50
C PRO A 259 -1.27 -7.13 3.87
N LEU A 260 -1.38 -7.55 5.13
CA LEU A 260 -2.56 -8.16 5.76
C LEU A 260 -2.52 -7.79 7.25
N CYS A 261 -3.59 -7.69 8.03
CA CYS A 261 -4.96 -8.17 7.92
C CYS A 261 -5.92 -7.02 8.30
N ASP A 262 -7.15 -7.06 7.82
CA ASP A 262 -8.23 -6.24 8.34
C ASP A 262 -9.23 -7.13 9.11
N PRO A 263 -9.23 -7.10 10.45
CA PRO A 263 -10.13 -7.93 11.26
C PRO A 263 -11.61 -7.63 11.03
N GLU A 264 -11.98 -6.38 10.75
CA GLU A 264 -13.37 -5.99 10.59
C GLU A 264 -13.92 -6.40 9.22
N ASN A 265 -13.16 -6.16 8.15
CA ASN A 265 -13.60 -6.42 6.78
C ASN A 265 -13.17 -7.79 6.22
N ASP A 266 -12.41 -8.57 6.99
CA ASP A 266 -11.82 -9.85 6.56
C ASP A 266 -10.88 -9.74 5.34
N THR A 267 -10.25 -8.58 5.12
CA THR A 267 -9.32 -8.37 4.01
C THR A 267 -7.88 -8.73 4.36
N PRO A 268 -7.04 -9.05 3.36
CA PRO A 268 -7.40 -9.27 1.95
C PRO A 268 -8.19 -10.58 1.73
N PHE A 269 -8.94 -10.63 0.63
CA PHE A 269 -9.73 -11.77 0.15
C PHE A 269 -10.86 -12.20 1.11
N ALA A 270 -11.73 -11.25 1.47
CA ALA A 270 -12.96 -11.53 2.22
C ALA A 270 -13.83 -12.61 1.55
N ILE A 271 -13.88 -12.67 0.21
CA ILE A 271 -14.63 -13.70 -0.54
C ILE A 271 -14.09 -15.13 -0.36
N SER A 272 -12.86 -15.29 0.16
CA SER A 272 -12.29 -16.62 0.46
C SER A 272 -12.80 -17.22 1.78
N LYS A 273 -13.46 -16.42 2.62
CA LYS A 273 -13.98 -16.88 3.91
C LYS A 273 -15.20 -17.78 3.70
N ASP A 274 -15.33 -18.83 4.51
CA ASP A 274 -16.41 -19.82 4.33
C ASP A 274 -17.81 -19.20 4.48
N LYS A 275 -17.94 -18.18 5.34
CA LYS A 275 -19.18 -17.41 5.51
C LYS A 275 -19.63 -16.63 4.28
N ASN A 276 -18.74 -16.41 3.31
CA ASN A 276 -18.99 -15.65 2.08
C ASN A 276 -19.07 -16.56 0.84
N LYS A 277 -19.05 -17.89 1.03
CA LYS A 277 -18.96 -18.85 -0.07
C LYS A 277 -20.15 -18.76 -1.05
N GLU A 278 -21.34 -18.48 -0.56
CA GLU A 278 -22.56 -18.33 -1.39
C GLU A 278 -22.44 -17.22 -2.44
N TYR A 279 -21.64 -16.17 -2.19
CA TYR A 279 -21.46 -15.10 -3.17
C TYR A 279 -20.66 -15.53 -4.40
N LEU A 280 -19.89 -16.62 -4.29
CA LEU A 280 -19.09 -17.14 -5.39
C LEU A 280 -19.95 -17.76 -6.50
N ASP A 281 -21.20 -18.13 -6.21
CA ASP A 281 -22.16 -18.67 -7.19
C ASP A 281 -22.56 -17.63 -8.27
N ILE A 282 -22.27 -16.35 -8.03
CA ILE A 282 -22.51 -15.25 -8.99
C ILE A 282 -21.42 -15.22 -10.08
N LEU A 283 -20.24 -15.77 -9.79
CA LEU A 283 -19.10 -15.75 -10.71
C LEU A 283 -19.33 -16.68 -11.90
N SER A 284 -18.78 -16.31 -13.05
CA SER A 284 -18.82 -17.14 -14.25
C SER A 284 -18.07 -18.47 -14.06
N GLU A 285 -18.54 -19.52 -14.76
CA GLU A 285 -17.83 -20.80 -14.81
C GLU A 285 -16.50 -20.65 -15.56
N ILE A 286 -15.44 -21.25 -15.01
CA ILE A 286 -14.15 -21.40 -15.70
C ILE A 286 -14.22 -22.57 -16.69
N LYS A 287 -13.88 -22.31 -17.95
CA LYS A 287 -14.01 -23.23 -19.09
C LYS A 287 -12.68 -23.53 -19.78
N SER A 288 -11.60 -22.91 -19.30
CA SER A 288 -10.29 -22.94 -19.92
C SER A 288 -9.20 -23.20 -18.88
N GLU A 289 -8.11 -23.82 -19.32
CA GLU A 289 -6.97 -24.11 -18.46
C GLU A 289 -5.98 -22.94 -18.41
N ALA A 290 -5.49 -22.62 -17.21
CA ALA A 290 -4.49 -21.59 -16.99
C ALA A 290 -3.74 -21.79 -15.66
N THR A 291 -2.55 -21.22 -15.55
CA THR A 291 -1.85 -21.01 -14.27
C THR A 291 -1.99 -19.56 -13.84
N ILE A 292 -2.40 -19.33 -12.60
CA ILE A 292 -2.34 -18.01 -11.96
C ILE A 292 -1.01 -17.91 -11.20
N LEU A 293 -0.12 -17.04 -11.67
CA LEU A 293 1.06 -16.63 -10.92
C LEU A 293 0.71 -15.52 -9.94
N THR A 294 1.14 -15.63 -8.69
CA THR A 294 0.82 -14.66 -7.65
C THR A 294 1.87 -14.64 -6.53
N SER A 295 1.68 -13.77 -5.53
CA SER A 295 2.56 -13.71 -4.36
C SER A 295 2.26 -14.79 -3.33
N LYS A 296 3.24 -15.07 -2.46
CA LYS A 296 3.08 -15.98 -1.31
C LYS A 296 1.87 -15.63 -0.45
N THR A 297 1.64 -14.34 -0.21
CA THR A 297 0.50 -13.87 0.60
C THR A 297 -0.84 -14.17 -0.06
N ALA A 298 -0.97 -13.96 -1.38
CA ALA A 298 -2.25 -14.07 -2.07
C ALA A 298 -2.59 -15.50 -2.52
N ALA A 299 -1.58 -16.34 -2.77
CA ALA A 299 -1.74 -17.70 -3.27
C ALA A 299 -2.76 -18.55 -2.49
N PRO A 300 -2.67 -18.71 -1.14
CA PRO A 300 -3.60 -19.57 -0.41
C PRO A 300 -5.06 -19.10 -0.50
N PHE A 301 -5.29 -17.79 -0.61
CA PHE A 301 -6.63 -17.24 -0.75
C PHE A 301 -7.21 -17.50 -2.15
N ILE A 302 -6.40 -17.26 -3.18
CA ILE A 302 -6.81 -17.49 -4.58
C ILE A 302 -7.06 -19.00 -4.80
N GLU A 303 -6.19 -19.87 -4.30
CA GLU A 303 -6.40 -21.34 -4.36
C GLU A 303 -7.72 -21.75 -3.72
N LYS A 304 -8.03 -21.21 -2.54
CA LYS A 304 -9.28 -21.50 -1.84
C LYS A 304 -10.49 -21.05 -2.65
N ILE A 305 -10.42 -19.88 -3.31
CA ILE A 305 -11.50 -19.37 -4.15
C ILE A 305 -11.69 -20.25 -5.39
N ILE A 306 -10.60 -20.59 -6.11
CA ILE A 306 -10.62 -21.48 -7.28
C ILE A 306 -11.21 -22.86 -6.93
N ARG A 307 -10.85 -23.42 -5.77
CA ARG A 307 -11.43 -24.66 -5.28
C ARG A 307 -12.92 -24.52 -4.94
N ASN A 308 -13.32 -23.41 -4.33
CA ASN A 308 -14.71 -23.17 -3.95
C ASN A 308 -15.64 -23.03 -5.16
N ILE A 309 -15.14 -22.52 -6.29
CA ILE A 309 -15.89 -22.47 -7.57
C ILE A 309 -15.72 -23.75 -8.41
N GLY A 310 -15.04 -24.78 -7.90
CA GLY A 310 -14.90 -26.08 -8.57
C GLY A 310 -14.01 -26.07 -9.81
N ALA A 311 -12.99 -25.21 -9.85
CA ALA A 311 -12.12 -25.02 -11.02
C ALA A 311 -10.67 -25.49 -10.82
N ASP A 312 -10.38 -26.25 -9.77
CA ASP A 312 -9.05 -26.75 -9.42
C ASP A 312 -8.45 -27.72 -10.46
N ASP A 313 -9.29 -28.43 -11.22
CA ASP A 313 -8.84 -29.24 -12.36
C ASP A 313 -8.35 -28.39 -13.55
N PHE A 314 -8.89 -27.19 -13.71
CA PHE A 314 -8.60 -26.30 -14.83
C PHE A 314 -7.47 -25.33 -14.50
N VAL A 315 -7.48 -24.79 -13.29
CA VAL A 315 -6.63 -23.68 -12.89
C VAL A 315 -5.80 -24.06 -11.68
N ASN A 316 -4.48 -23.98 -11.85
CA ASN A 316 -3.55 -24.06 -10.74
C ASN A 316 -3.01 -22.67 -10.38
N VAL A 317 -2.66 -22.49 -9.11
CA VAL A 317 -2.07 -21.26 -8.58
C VAL A 317 -0.64 -21.56 -8.20
N VAL A 318 0.30 -20.70 -8.60
CA VAL A 318 1.72 -20.87 -8.32
C VAL A 318 2.25 -19.58 -7.69
N ALA A 319 2.82 -19.71 -6.49
CA ALA A 319 3.37 -18.60 -5.74
C ALA A 319 4.83 -18.35 -6.11
N VAL A 320 5.20 -17.10 -6.38
CA VAL A 320 6.61 -16.69 -6.45
C VAL A 320 7.15 -16.36 -5.05
N ASP A 321 8.47 -16.30 -4.88
CA ASP A 321 9.12 -15.82 -3.65
C ASP A 321 9.06 -14.29 -3.50
N GLN A 322 7.83 -13.78 -3.35
CA GLN A 322 7.52 -12.38 -3.08
C GLN A 322 6.25 -12.33 -2.22
N ASP A 323 6.21 -11.47 -1.21
CA ASP A 323 5.04 -11.29 -0.33
C ASP A 323 3.93 -10.51 -1.05
N ILE A 324 4.29 -9.54 -1.89
CA ILE A 324 3.34 -8.59 -2.52
C ILE A 324 3.31 -8.79 -4.04
N GLY A 325 2.16 -9.17 -4.58
CA GLY A 325 1.99 -9.51 -6.01
C GLY A 325 2.31 -8.35 -6.97
N CYS A 326 2.11 -7.11 -6.53
CA CYS A 326 2.44 -5.91 -7.31
C CYS A 326 3.95 -5.66 -7.41
N LEU A 327 4.73 -6.24 -6.50
CA LEU A 327 6.18 -6.09 -6.43
C LEU A 327 6.92 -7.28 -7.05
N ILE A 328 6.22 -8.18 -7.73
CA ILE A 328 6.85 -9.25 -8.51
C ILE A 328 7.71 -8.61 -9.61
N THR A 329 8.94 -9.07 -9.73
CA THR A 329 9.97 -8.64 -10.70
C THR A 329 10.41 -9.79 -11.61
N GLN A 330 11.23 -9.49 -12.61
CA GLN A 330 11.80 -10.51 -13.49
C GLN A 330 12.53 -11.62 -12.70
N GLN A 331 13.30 -11.24 -11.68
CA GLN A 331 14.07 -12.18 -10.85
C GLN A 331 13.16 -13.18 -10.12
N ASP A 332 11.93 -12.78 -9.73
CA ASP A 332 10.95 -13.70 -9.13
C ASP A 332 10.56 -14.80 -10.12
N LEU A 333 10.28 -14.41 -11.36
CA LEU A 333 9.91 -15.35 -12.43
C LEU A 333 11.08 -16.26 -12.81
N GLU A 334 12.31 -15.74 -12.73
CA GLU A 334 13.51 -16.51 -13.04
C GLU A 334 13.76 -17.64 -12.03
N ASN A 335 13.24 -17.55 -10.82
CA ASN A 335 13.42 -18.58 -9.78
C ASN A 335 12.29 -19.63 -9.77
N LEU A 336 11.27 -19.49 -10.62
CA LEU A 336 10.16 -20.44 -10.70
C LEU A 336 10.55 -21.78 -11.35
N ASP A 337 10.01 -22.87 -10.81
CA ASP A 337 9.96 -24.16 -11.51
C ASP A 337 8.87 -24.12 -12.59
N LEU A 338 9.27 -24.15 -13.86
CA LEU A 338 8.35 -24.02 -14.99
C LEU A 338 7.51 -25.28 -15.21
N LYS A 339 7.86 -26.42 -14.60
CA LYS A 339 7.08 -27.66 -14.69
C LYS A 339 5.71 -27.54 -14.04
N GLU A 340 5.55 -26.58 -13.13
CA GLU A 340 4.28 -26.30 -12.48
C GLU A 340 3.35 -25.43 -13.34
N LEU A 341 3.83 -24.90 -14.48
CA LEU A 341 3.08 -23.97 -15.31
C LEU A 341 2.39 -24.68 -16.48
N LYS A 342 1.11 -24.37 -16.67
CA LYS A 342 0.32 -24.71 -17.86
C LYS A 342 0.70 -23.83 -19.05
N GLU A 343 0.11 -24.11 -20.21
CA GLU A 343 0.34 -23.38 -21.46
C GLU A 343 -0.14 -21.93 -21.42
N THR A 344 -1.17 -21.61 -20.62
CA THR A 344 -1.58 -20.22 -20.37
C THR A 344 -1.16 -19.81 -18.98
N VAL A 345 -0.48 -18.68 -18.84
CA VAL A 345 -0.01 -18.13 -17.57
C VAL A 345 -0.51 -16.69 -17.41
N ILE A 346 -1.23 -16.44 -16.31
CA ILE A 346 -1.75 -15.13 -15.95
C ILE A 346 -1.01 -14.63 -14.72
N PHE A 347 -0.37 -13.46 -14.80
CA PHE A 347 0.39 -12.87 -13.68
C PHE A 347 -0.16 -11.48 -13.30
N PRO A 348 0.17 -10.93 -12.11
CA PRO A 348 -0.51 -9.74 -11.60
C PRO A 348 -0.32 -8.52 -12.52
N GLY A 349 -1.41 -7.80 -12.79
CA GLY A 349 -1.40 -6.70 -13.75
C GLY A 349 -0.41 -5.57 -13.40
N ARG A 350 -0.15 -5.36 -12.10
CA ARG A 350 0.75 -4.32 -11.59
C ARG A 350 2.20 -4.76 -11.38
N ALA A 351 2.54 -6.03 -11.64
CA ALA A 351 3.91 -6.54 -11.44
C ALA A 351 4.97 -5.73 -12.21
N PHE A 352 6.11 -5.51 -11.56
CA PHE A 352 7.31 -4.86 -12.10
C PHE A 352 8.14 -5.79 -13.00
N VAL A 353 7.50 -6.28 -14.05
CA VAL A 353 8.11 -7.09 -15.12
C VAL A 353 7.74 -6.48 -16.46
N HIS A 354 8.59 -6.55 -17.49
CA HIS A 354 8.18 -6.24 -18.86
C HIS A 354 7.47 -7.44 -19.51
N ASN A 355 6.44 -7.24 -20.34
CA ASN A 355 5.66 -8.33 -20.92
C ASN A 355 6.52 -9.32 -21.74
N LYS A 356 7.39 -8.81 -22.62
CA LYS A 356 8.29 -9.67 -23.41
C LYS A 356 9.28 -10.42 -22.53
N MET A 357 9.66 -9.83 -21.40
CA MET A 357 10.57 -10.47 -20.49
C MET A 357 9.87 -11.57 -19.69
N ALA A 358 8.64 -11.34 -19.24
CA ALA A 358 7.81 -12.36 -18.62
C ALA A 358 7.64 -13.56 -19.58
N GLU A 359 7.25 -13.30 -20.83
CA GLU A 359 7.12 -14.32 -21.88
C GLU A 359 8.42 -15.09 -22.08
N LYS A 360 9.54 -14.40 -22.28
CA LYS A 360 10.86 -15.02 -22.47
C LYS A 360 11.29 -15.89 -21.27
N VAL A 361 11.09 -15.41 -20.05
CA VAL A 361 11.50 -16.14 -18.84
C VAL A 361 10.61 -17.36 -18.62
N LEU A 362 9.30 -17.22 -18.82
CA LEU A 362 8.33 -18.28 -18.58
C LEU A 362 8.24 -19.31 -19.71
N THR A 363 8.97 -19.13 -20.82
CA THR A 363 9.07 -20.10 -21.93
C THR A 363 10.49 -20.67 -22.11
N ARG A 364 11.41 -20.37 -21.18
CA ARG A 364 12.83 -20.78 -21.30
C ARG A 364 13.07 -22.29 -21.26
N ASP A 365 12.08 -23.08 -20.84
CA ASP A 365 12.09 -24.55 -20.89
C ASP A 365 11.69 -25.11 -22.27
N GLY A 366 11.37 -24.25 -23.23
CA GLY A 366 11.00 -24.61 -24.60
C GLY A 366 9.53 -24.91 -24.81
N VAL A 367 8.69 -24.81 -23.77
CA VAL A 367 7.22 -24.90 -23.92
C VAL A 367 6.69 -23.53 -24.35
N ASP A 368 5.95 -23.51 -25.45
CA ASP A 368 5.29 -22.29 -25.93
C ASP A 368 4.12 -21.95 -24.99
N ARG A 369 4.13 -20.75 -24.40
CA ARG A 369 3.14 -20.33 -23.41
C ARG A 369 2.53 -18.98 -23.75
N ILE A 370 1.22 -18.87 -23.58
CA ILE A 370 0.49 -17.60 -23.60
C ILE A 370 0.68 -16.92 -22.24
N VAL A 371 1.52 -15.89 -22.18
CA VAL A 371 1.84 -15.18 -20.94
C VAL A 371 1.16 -13.82 -20.89
N MET A 372 0.08 -13.70 -20.11
CA MET A 372 -0.77 -12.51 -20.06
C MET A 372 -0.81 -11.87 -18.67
N ARG A 373 -1.07 -10.57 -18.63
CA ARG A 373 -1.40 -9.87 -17.38
C ARG A 373 -2.86 -10.10 -17.04
N GLY A 374 -3.12 -10.40 -15.78
CA GLY A 374 -4.46 -10.38 -15.21
C GLY A 374 -4.84 -9.00 -14.67
N PRO A 375 -5.89 -8.95 -13.83
CA PRO A 375 -6.35 -7.73 -13.18
C PRO A 375 -5.28 -7.01 -12.37
N GLU A 376 -5.46 -5.71 -12.16
CA GLU A 376 -4.51 -4.89 -11.38
C GLU A 376 -4.49 -5.22 -9.89
N LYS A 377 -5.67 -5.51 -9.35
CA LYS A 377 -5.92 -5.83 -7.94
C LYS A 377 -6.97 -6.93 -7.92
N LEU A 378 -6.78 -7.92 -7.05
CA LEU A 378 -7.81 -8.93 -6.74
C LEU A 378 -8.48 -8.70 -5.38
N SER A 379 -7.91 -7.80 -4.58
CA SER A 379 -8.40 -7.42 -3.26
C SER A 379 -7.85 -6.04 -2.87
N VAL A 380 -8.21 -5.57 -1.68
CA VAL A 380 -7.76 -4.33 -1.06
C VAL A 380 -6.83 -4.63 0.12
N ASP A 381 -5.82 -3.80 0.32
CA ASP A 381 -4.93 -3.85 1.48
C ASP A 381 -5.54 -3.11 2.68
N GLY A 382 -4.86 -3.20 3.84
CA GLY A 382 -5.28 -2.56 5.09
C GLY A 382 -5.36 -1.03 5.04
N GLU A 383 -4.60 -0.39 4.13
CA GLU A 383 -4.65 1.07 3.94
C GLU A 383 -5.96 1.49 3.27
N MET A 384 -6.36 0.78 2.19
CA MET A 384 -7.64 1.05 1.54
C MET A 384 -8.84 0.54 2.34
N SER A 385 -8.75 -0.66 2.91
CA SER A 385 -9.91 -1.32 3.53
C SER A 385 -10.41 -0.62 4.78
N GLY A 386 -9.56 0.14 5.48
CA GLY A 386 -9.96 0.97 6.62
C GLY A 386 -11.05 2.00 6.30
N THR A 387 -11.17 2.40 5.03
CA THR A 387 -12.17 3.38 4.56
C THR A 387 -13.41 2.76 3.90
N LEU A 388 -13.46 1.42 3.81
CA LEU A 388 -14.50 0.69 3.10
C LEU A 388 -15.38 -0.09 4.06
N THR A 389 -16.64 -0.26 3.67
CA THR A 389 -17.54 -1.22 4.33
C THR A 389 -17.29 -2.64 3.83
N LYS A 390 -17.71 -3.65 4.61
CA LYS A 390 -17.65 -5.07 4.22
C LYS A 390 -18.29 -5.33 2.85
N GLU A 391 -19.44 -4.73 2.57
CA GLU A 391 -20.14 -4.87 1.28
C GLU A 391 -19.33 -4.28 0.13
N GLN A 392 -18.75 -3.09 0.32
CA GLN A 392 -17.90 -2.46 -0.69
C GLN A 392 -16.65 -3.29 -0.99
N VAL A 393 -16.05 -3.91 0.03
CA VAL A 393 -14.94 -4.85 -0.10
C VAL A 393 -15.37 -6.07 -0.92
N LEU A 394 -16.43 -6.77 -0.51
CA LEU A 394 -16.92 -7.97 -1.20
C LEU A 394 -17.24 -7.67 -2.66
N LYS A 395 -17.93 -6.56 -2.94
CA LYS A 395 -18.24 -6.12 -4.29
C LYS A 395 -16.98 -5.91 -5.13
N LYS A 396 -15.95 -5.24 -4.59
CA LYS A 396 -14.68 -5.02 -5.30
C LYS A 396 -13.96 -6.32 -5.61
N GLU A 397 -13.92 -7.24 -4.65
CA GLU A 397 -13.28 -8.55 -4.83
C GLU A 397 -14.03 -9.41 -5.85
N LEU A 398 -15.37 -9.49 -5.77
CA LEU A 398 -16.18 -10.22 -6.74
C LEU A 398 -15.99 -9.71 -8.17
N ILE A 399 -16.01 -8.39 -8.38
CA ILE A 399 -15.74 -7.79 -9.70
C ILE A 399 -14.33 -8.16 -10.18
N ALA A 400 -13.32 -8.04 -9.32
CA ALA A 400 -11.96 -8.35 -9.71
C ALA A 400 -11.72 -9.84 -10.02
N PHE A 401 -12.43 -10.75 -9.34
CA PHE A 401 -12.38 -12.18 -9.63
C PHE A 401 -13.18 -12.54 -10.88
N GLU A 402 -14.31 -11.88 -11.14
CA GLU A 402 -15.01 -12.04 -12.42
C GLU A 402 -14.12 -11.61 -13.59
N ASP A 403 -13.45 -10.45 -13.48
CA ASP A 403 -12.46 -10.02 -14.48
C ASP A 403 -11.39 -11.11 -14.67
N LEU A 404 -10.81 -11.64 -13.58
CA LEU A 404 -9.81 -12.71 -13.66
C LEU A 404 -10.33 -13.95 -14.38
N ILE A 405 -11.57 -14.36 -14.10
CA ILE A 405 -12.24 -15.49 -14.76
C ILE A 405 -12.42 -15.21 -16.26
N GLU A 406 -12.80 -14.00 -16.64
CA GLU A 406 -12.86 -13.60 -18.05
C GLU A 406 -11.50 -13.69 -18.72
N TYR A 407 -10.42 -13.23 -18.08
CA TYR A 407 -9.04 -13.43 -18.59
C TYR A 407 -8.71 -14.91 -18.78
N ILE A 408 -9.03 -15.77 -17.81
CA ILE A 408 -8.81 -17.21 -17.89
C ILE A 408 -9.59 -17.80 -19.07
N ASN A 409 -10.87 -17.48 -19.20
CA ASN A 409 -11.73 -18.04 -20.25
C ASN A 409 -11.36 -17.55 -21.65
N PHE A 410 -10.86 -16.32 -21.76
CA PHE A 410 -10.48 -15.71 -23.03
C PHE A 410 -9.12 -16.20 -23.54
N PHE A 411 -8.10 -16.25 -22.66
CA PHE A 411 -6.73 -16.60 -23.03
C PHE A 411 -6.36 -18.06 -22.76
N GLY A 412 -7.10 -18.73 -21.88
CA GLY A 412 -6.84 -20.11 -21.51
C GLY A 412 -7.14 -21.08 -22.65
N VAL A 413 -6.44 -22.21 -22.62
CA VAL A 413 -6.65 -23.29 -23.58
C VAL A 413 -7.96 -23.99 -23.25
N ARG A 414 -8.90 -24.02 -24.20
CA ARG A 414 -10.18 -24.72 -24.02
C ARG A 414 -9.92 -26.21 -23.96
N LYS A 415 -10.50 -26.87 -22.95
CA LYS A 415 -10.57 -28.33 -22.95
C LYS A 415 -11.64 -28.73 -23.96
N ASN A 416 -11.27 -29.52 -24.97
CA ASN A 416 -12.27 -30.22 -25.76
C ASN A 416 -13.01 -31.17 -24.80
N LYS A 417 -14.30 -30.92 -24.57
CA LYS A 417 -15.16 -31.81 -23.78
C LYS A 417 -15.27 -33.17 -24.44
#